data_AF-A0A7V4JGB7-F1
#
_entry.id   AF-A0A7V4JGB7-F1
#
_cell.length_a   1.000
_cell.length_b   1.000
_cell.length_c   1.000
_cell.angle_alpha   90.00
_cell.angle_beta   90.00
_cell.angle_gamma   90.00
#
_symmetry.space_group_name_H-M   'P 1'
#
loop_
_entity.id
_entity.type
_entity.pdbx_description
1 polymer ?
#
loop_
_entity_poly.entity_id
_entity_poly.type
_entity_poly.pdbx_seq_one_letter_code
_entity_poly.pdbx_strand_id
1 'polypeptide(L)'
;MLRFRDELRSDAKLDVPDEVKLEKKQLELAKELINKMADEFRYEQYKDEYADKVMGLVERKIQGKRIVAPRAPKAPPVKDLMDALRKSLKAA
;
A
#
# COMPACT_ATOMS: atom_id res chain seq x y z
N MET A 1 -3.46 -10.00 20.62
CA MET A 1 -3.10 -11.44 20.57
C MET A 1 -1.59 -11.55 20.63
N LEU A 2 -1.08 -12.43 21.48
CA LEU A 2 0.35 -12.79 21.50
C LEU A 2 0.57 -13.86 20.42
N ARG A 3 1.59 -13.67 19.58
CA ARG A 3 1.97 -14.62 18.53
C ARG A 3 2.79 -15.76 19.13
N PHE A 4 2.58 -16.98 18.64
CA PHE A 4 3.43 -18.12 19.03
C PHE A 4 4.81 -18.04 18.36
N ARG A 5 5.79 -18.76 18.91
CA ARG A 5 7.20 -18.67 18.47
C ARG A 5 7.38 -19.00 16.99
N ASP A 6 6.61 -19.96 16.49
CA ASP A 6 6.58 -20.44 15.12
C ASP A 6 5.91 -19.46 14.13
N GLU A 7 5.10 -18.50 14.62
CA GLU A 7 4.53 -17.43 13.79
C GLU A 7 5.49 -16.24 13.60
N LEU A 8 6.59 -16.20 14.34
CA LEU A 8 7.60 -15.15 14.24
C LEU A 8 8.52 -15.42 13.04
N ARG A 9 8.58 -14.46 12.12
CA ARG A 9 9.55 -14.50 11.02
C ARG A 9 10.92 -14.11 11.55
N SER A 10 11.92 -14.94 11.28
CA SER A 10 13.31 -14.65 11.62
C SER A 10 13.87 -13.55 10.73
N ASP A 11 14.57 -12.60 11.35
CA ASP A 11 15.37 -11.55 10.70
C ASP A 11 16.75 -12.04 10.23
N ALA A 12 17.17 -13.27 10.56
CA ALA A 12 18.51 -13.80 10.29
C ALA A 12 18.89 -13.90 8.79
N LYS A 13 17.93 -13.72 7.89
CA LYS A 13 18.15 -13.67 6.44
C LYS A 13 18.17 -12.26 5.86
N LEU A 14 17.89 -11.25 6.68
CA LEU A 14 17.91 -9.86 6.26
C LEU A 14 19.35 -9.37 6.30
N ASP A 15 19.81 -8.81 5.19
CA ASP A 15 21.08 -8.11 5.12
C ASP A 15 20.85 -6.68 5.62
N VAL A 16 20.96 -6.50 6.93
CA VAL A 16 20.76 -5.21 7.61
C VAL A 16 22.11 -4.73 8.15
N PRO A 17 22.53 -3.49 7.87
CA PRO A 17 23.74 -2.94 8.45
C PRO A 17 23.65 -2.85 9.98
N ASP A 18 24.68 -3.31 10.69
CA ASP A 18 24.75 -3.25 12.17
C ASP A 18 24.70 -1.81 12.71
N GLU A 19 25.32 -0.87 11.99
CA GLU A 19 25.27 0.55 12.28
C GLU A 19 24.93 1.36 11.03
N VAL A 20 23.82 2.09 11.10
CA VAL A 20 23.46 3.08 10.08
C VAL A 20 23.79 4.47 10.65
N LYS A 21 24.83 5.11 10.12
CA LYS A 21 25.10 6.53 10.41
C LYS A 21 24.11 7.38 9.64
N LEU A 22 23.08 7.85 10.33
CA LEU A 22 22.08 8.77 9.78
C LEU A 22 22.56 10.22 9.90
N GLU A 23 22.62 10.91 8.77
CA GLU A 23 22.91 12.34 8.76
C GLU A 23 21.75 13.14 9.37
N LYS A 24 22.04 14.02 10.33
CA LYS A 24 21.00 14.80 11.03
C LYS A 24 20.10 15.58 10.07
N LYS A 25 20.67 16.15 9.01
CA LYS A 25 19.93 16.92 8.00
C LYS A 25 18.91 16.05 7.24
N GLN A 26 19.25 14.80 6.95
CA GLN A 26 18.33 13.86 6.28
C GLN A 26 17.19 13.44 7.20
N LEU A 27 17.50 13.22 8.48
CA LEU A 27 16.49 12.88 9.49
C LEU A 27 15.47 14.02 9.68
N GLU A 28 15.93 15.27 9.77
CA GLU A 28 15.04 16.43 9.89
C GLU A 28 14.15 16.60 8.65
N LEU A 29 14.70 16.44 7.45
CA LEU A 29 13.91 16.46 6.22
C LEU A 29 12.83 15.36 6.20
N ALA A 30 13.18 14.14 6.61
CA ALA A 30 12.24 13.03 6.67
C ALA A 30 11.11 13.30 7.66
N LYS A 31 11.42 13.85 8.84
CA LYS A 31 10.41 14.25 9.83
C LYS A 31 9.47 15.33 9.29
N GLU A 32 9.99 16.33 8.60
CA GLU A 32 9.16 17.38 7.99
C GLU A 32 8.20 16.80 6.95
N LEU A 33 8.66 15.87 6.11
CA LEU A 33 7.81 15.18 5.13
C LEU A 33 6.71 14.37 5.81
N ILE A 34 7.06 13.59 6.84
CA ILE A 34 6.08 12.81 7.62
C ILE A 34 5.04 13.75 8.22
N ASN A 35 5.45 14.85 8.84
CA ASN A 35 4.54 15.80 9.46
C ASN A 35 3.63 16.49 8.44
N LYS A 36 4.12 16.78 7.24
CA LYS A 36 3.29 17.35 6.15
C LYS A 36 2.26 16.36 5.59
N MET A 37 2.54 15.06 5.67
CA MET A 37 1.66 13.99 5.17
C MET A 37 0.83 13.33 6.26
N ALA A 38 1.13 13.62 7.52
CA ALA A 38 0.40 13.07 8.66
C ALA A 38 -1.00 13.68 8.72
N ASP A 39 -1.96 12.82 9.01
CA ASP A 39 -3.35 13.18 9.28
C ASP A 39 -3.85 12.30 10.43
N GLU A 40 -5.00 12.67 11.00
CA GLU A 40 -5.66 11.88 12.03
C GLU A 40 -6.10 10.53 11.46
N PHE A 41 -5.68 9.45 12.13
CA PHE A 41 -6.14 8.12 11.78
C PHE A 41 -7.59 7.90 12.25
N ARG A 42 -8.53 8.04 11.32
CA ARG A 42 -9.96 7.74 11.52
C ARG A 42 -10.30 6.40 10.88
N TYR A 43 -10.44 5.36 11.70
CA TYR A 43 -10.62 3.98 11.23
C TYR A 43 -11.93 3.80 10.43
N GLU A 44 -12.95 4.61 10.72
CA GLU A 44 -14.25 4.59 10.06
C GLU A 44 -14.19 4.98 8.57
N GLN A 45 -13.11 5.66 8.15
CA GLN A 45 -12.91 6.02 6.75
C GLN A 45 -12.52 4.81 5.88
N TYR A 46 -12.05 3.73 6.50
CA TYR A 46 -11.59 2.53 5.81
C TYR A 46 -12.71 1.51 5.79
N LYS A 47 -13.15 1.15 4.58
CA LYS A 47 -14.21 0.14 4.35
C LYS A 47 -13.60 -1.16 3.84
N ASP A 48 -14.22 -2.27 4.23
CA ASP A 48 -13.88 -3.58 3.69
C ASP A 48 -14.45 -3.71 2.26
N GLU A 49 -13.66 -3.24 1.29
CA GLU A 49 -14.02 -3.37 -0.12
C GLU A 49 -14.23 -4.82 -0.55
N TYR A 50 -13.60 -5.79 0.11
CA TYR A 50 -13.77 -7.19 -0.24
C TYR A 50 -15.17 -7.67 0.17
N ALA A 51 -15.57 -7.41 1.42
CA ALA A 51 -16.90 -7.73 1.90
C ALA A 51 -17.99 -7.06 1.05
N ASP A 52 -17.82 -5.77 0.74
CA ASP A 52 -18.74 -5.01 -0.11
C ASP A 52 -18.87 -5.62 -1.52
N LYS A 53 -17.75 -5.97 -2.15
CA LYS A 53 -17.73 -6.61 -3.47
C LYS A 53 -18.41 -7.97 -3.43
N VAL A 54 -18.15 -8.78 -2.40
CA VAL A 54 -18.75 -10.11 -2.24
C VAL A 54 -20.27 -10.01 -2.07
N MET A 55 -20.74 -9.11 -1.20
CA MET A 55 -22.19 -8.89 -1.03
C MET A 55 -22.86 -8.42 -2.32
N GLY A 56 -22.23 -7.50 -3.06
CA GLY A 56 -22.73 -7.09 -4.37
C GLY A 56 -22.80 -8.24 -5.39
N LEU A 57 -21.88 -9.21 -5.33
CA LEU A 57 -21.95 -10.43 -6.15
C LEU A 57 -23.12 -11.33 -5.72
N VAL A 58 -23.33 -11.50 -4.41
CA VAL A 58 -24.44 -12.32 -3.88
C VAL A 58 -25.80 -11.74 -4.32
N GLU A 59 -26.01 -10.43 -4.18
CA GLU A 59 -27.24 -9.76 -4.61
C GLU A 59 -27.50 -9.93 -6.12
N ARG A 60 -26.46 -9.78 -6.95
CA ARG A 60 -26.58 -9.99 -8.40
C ARG A 60 -26.99 -11.43 -8.74
N LYS A 61 -26.45 -12.41 -8.02
CA LYS A 61 -26.83 -13.82 -8.14
C LYS A 61 -28.29 -14.06 -7.78
N ILE A 62 -28.77 -13.47 -6.68
CA ILE A 62 -30.16 -13.55 -6.24
C ILE A 62 -31.11 -12.95 -7.28
N GLN A 63 -30.73 -11.82 -7.89
CA GLN A 63 -31.50 -11.15 -8.96
C GLN A 63 -31.43 -11.88 -10.32
N GLY A 64 -30.86 -13.09 -10.39
CA GLY A 64 -30.73 -13.86 -11.63
C GLY A 64 -29.75 -13.28 -12.65
N LYS A 65 -28.94 -12.29 -12.27
CA LYS A 65 -27.96 -11.67 -13.18
C LYS A 65 -26.73 -12.56 -13.30
N ARG A 66 -26.30 -12.81 -14.54
CA ARG A 66 -25.08 -13.57 -14.83
C ARG A 66 -23.85 -12.81 -14.32
N ILE A 67 -23.08 -13.43 -13.43
CA ILE A 67 -21.81 -12.87 -12.95
C ILE A 67 -20.73 -13.23 -13.96
N VAL A 68 -20.07 -12.22 -14.52
CA VAL A 68 -18.93 -12.37 -15.43
C VAL A 68 -17.70 -11.90 -14.68
N ALA A 69 -16.65 -12.72 -14.66
CA ALA A 69 -15.38 -12.33 -14.07
C ALA A 69 -14.80 -11.12 -14.85
N PRO A 70 -14.30 -10.08 -14.16
CA PRO A 70 -13.61 -9.00 -14.84
C PRO A 70 -12.40 -9.55 -15.58
N ARG A 71 -12.21 -9.10 -16.81
CA ARG A 71 -11.02 -9.45 -17.61
C ARG A 71 -9.79 -8.90 -16.89
N ALA A 72 -8.75 -9.71 -16.72
CA ALA A 72 -7.50 -9.26 -16.12
C ALA A 72 -7.00 -8.01 -16.85
N PRO A 73 -6.61 -6.94 -16.12
CA PRO A 73 -6.05 -5.76 -16.75
C PRO A 73 -4.77 -6.16 -17.48
N LYS A 74 -4.59 -5.67 -18.71
CA LYS A 74 -3.32 -5.80 -19.41
C LYS A 74 -2.28 -5.00 -18.62
N ALA A 75 -1.09 -5.59 -18.41
CA ALA A 75 0.02 -4.87 -17.82
C ALA A 75 0.23 -3.55 -18.59
N PRO A 76 0.25 -2.39 -17.91
CA PRO A 76 0.54 -1.13 -18.58
C PRO A 76 1.94 -1.21 -19.19
N PRO A 77 2.18 -0.61 -20.36
CA PRO A 77 3.54 -0.46 -20.87
C PRO A 77 4.33 0.34 -19.84
N VAL A 78 5.41 -0.27 -19.33
CA VAL A 78 6.33 0.37 -18.39
C VAL A 78 7.01 1.51 -19.15
N LYS A 79 6.42 2.71 -19.09
CA LYS A 79 7.13 3.93 -19.47
C LYS A 79 8.06 4.27 -18.31
N ASP A 80 9.31 4.52 -18.68
CA ASP A 80 10.44 4.82 -17.80
C ASP A 80 10.01 5.56 -16.51
N LEU A 81 10.11 4.86 -15.38
CA LEU A 81 9.74 5.36 -14.05
C LEU A 81 10.49 6.66 -13.71
N MET A 82 11.70 6.84 -14.23
CA MET A 82 12.50 8.05 -14.02
C MET A 82 11.87 9.28 -14.66
N ASP A 83 11.28 9.12 -15.86
CA ASP A 83 10.59 10.22 -16.54
C ASP A 83 9.27 10.58 -15.86
N ALA A 84 8.54 9.58 -15.35
CA ALA A 84 7.33 9.81 -14.56
C ALA A 84 7.62 10.59 -13.27
N LEU A 85 8.68 10.22 -12.56
CA LEU A 85 9.12 10.91 -11.34
C LEU A 85 9.55 12.35 -11.63
N ARG A 86 10.35 12.57 -12.69
CA ARG A 86 10.80 13.91 -13.11
C ARG A 86 9.65 14.85 -13.47
N LYS A 87 8.58 14.32 -14.07
CA LYS A 87 7.38 15.11 -14.40
C LYS A 87 6.58 15.51 -13.17
N SER A 88 6.41 14.59 -12.22
CA SER A 88 5.71 14.89 -10.96
C SER A 88 6.39 16.00 -10.16
N LEU A 89 7.73 16.09 -10.22
CA LEU A 89 8.51 17.10 -9.51
C LEU A 89 8.46 18.50 -10.16
N LYS A 90 8.16 18.59 -11.46
CA LYS A 90 8.06 19.87 -12.20
C LYS A 90 6.66 20.46 -12.21
N ALA A 91 5.66 19.67 -11.84
CA ALA A 91 4.26 20.09 -11.77
C ALA A 91 3.85 20.55 -10.36
N ALA A 92 4.78 20.53 -9.40
CA ALA A 92 4.69 21.11 -8.06
C ALA A 92 5.52 22.39 -8.00
#